data_AF-A0A956P5K9-F1
#
_entry.id   AF-A0A956P5K9-F1
#
_cell.length_a   1.000
_cell.length_b   1.000
_cell.length_c   1.000
_cell.angle_alpha   90.00
_cell.angle_beta   90.00
_cell.angle_gamma   90.00
#
_symmetry.space_group_name_H-M   'P 1'
#
loop_
_entity.id
_entity.type
_entity.pdbx_description
1 polymer ?
#
loop_
_entity_poly.entity_id
_entity_poly.type
_entity_poly.pdbx_seq_one_letter_code
_entity_poly.pdbx_strand_id
1 'polypeptide(L)' 'PLGIPEDAALIQAANYEEHLALLGECDLVIEAIAERMDWKLDLYRKVAPHIAAHAIVASNTSGLSITKLAEAVPEAIR' A
#
# COMPACT_ATOMS: atom_id res chain seq x y z
N PRO A 1 -13.66 11.73 -12.18
CA PRO A 1 -14.33 10.92 -13.23
C PRO A 1 -13.52 9.67 -13.55
N LEU A 2 -14.15 8.50 -13.51
CA LEU A 2 -13.55 7.28 -14.05
C LEU A 2 -13.54 7.37 -15.58
N GLY A 3 -12.54 6.76 -16.23
CA GLY A 3 -12.46 6.71 -17.70
C GLY A 3 -13.64 5.97 -18.31
N ILE A 4 -14.10 4.90 -17.65
CA ILE A 4 -15.26 4.07 -18.00
C ILE A 4 -16.14 3.95 -16.72
N PRO A 5 -17.42 4.34 -16.75
CA PRO A 5 -18.28 4.31 -15.56
C PRO A 5 -18.48 2.91 -14.95
N GLU A 6 -18.52 1.86 -15.77
CA GLU A 6 -18.76 0.48 -15.35
C GLU A 6 -17.64 -0.09 -14.49
N ASP A 7 -16.40 0.42 -14.64
CA ASP A 7 -15.24 0.01 -13.84
C ASP A 7 -15.39 0.37 -12.35
N ALA A 8 -16.35 1.24 -11.99
CA ALA A 8 -16.67 1.52 -10.59
C ALA A 8 -17.00 0.24 -9.80
N ALA A 9 -17.57 -0.77 -10.47
CA ALA A 9 -17.90 -2.05 -9.84
C ALA A 9 -16.66 -2.86 -9.42
N LEU A 10 -15.47 -2.54 -9.95
CA LEU A 10 -14.19 -3.17 -9.59
C LEU A 10 -13.55 -2.52 -8.37
N ILE A 11 -14.11 -1.41 -7.86
CA ILE A 11 -13.55 -0.66 -6.73
C ILE A 11 -14.28 -1.09 -5.45
N GLN A 12 -13.53 -1.67 -4.53
CA GLN A 12 -13.98 -1.90 -3.17
C GLN A 12 -13.39 -0.85 -2.24
N ALA A 13 -14.24 -0.13 -1.51
CA ALA A 13 -13.80 0.77 -0.45
C ALA A 13 -13.36 -0.05 0.78
N ALA A 14 -12.24 0.33 1.38
CA ALA A 14 -11.65 -0.32 2.55
C ALA A 14 -11.08 0.73 3.52
N ASN A 15 -10.86 0.34 4.77
CA ASN A 15 -10.28 1.19 5.81
C ASN A 15 -9.23 0.41 6.64
N TYR A 16 -8.42 1.14 7.41
CA TYR A 16 -7.32 0.56 8.18
C TYR A 16 -7.71 -0.04 9.53
N GLU A 17 -9.00 -0.10 9.87
CA GLU A 17 -9.50 -0.62 11.15
C GLU A 17 -10.14 -2.00 10.98
N GLU A 18 -10.87 -2.20 9.89
CA GLU A 18 -11.68 -3.40 9.67
C GLU A 18 -11.13 -4.27 8.52
N HIS A 19 -10.43 -3.67 7.55
CA HIS A 19 -10.20 -4.30 6.25
C HIS A 19 -8.73 -4.62 5.93
N LEU A 20 -7.82 -4.51 6.90
CA LEU A 20 -6.39 -4.79 6.66
C LEU A 20 -6.13 -6.21 6.13
N ALA A 21 -6.96 -7.18 6.50
CA ALA A 21 -6.83 -8.57 6.03
C ALA A 21 -6.97 -8.72 4.51
N LEU A 22 -7.69 -7.82 3.83
CA LEU A 22 -7.85 -7.86 2.37
C LEU A 22 -6.52 -7.67 1.62
N LEU A 23 -5.51 -7.09 2.27
CA LEU A 23 -4.16 -6.96 1.70
C LEU A 23 -3.49 -8.31 1.44
N GLY A 24 -3.92 -9.37 2.14
CA GLY A 24 -3.42 -10.73 1.93
C GLY A 24 -3.90 -11.36 0.62
N GLU A 25 -4.88 -10.75 -0.04
CA GLU A 25 -5.44 -11.20 -1.33
C GLU A 25 -4.87 -10.42 -2.52
N CYS A 26 -4.05 -9.39 -2.25
CA CYS A 26 -3.53 -8.48 -3.27
C CYS A 26 -2.19 -8.98 -3.85
N ASP A 27 -2.05 -8.89 -5.17
CA ASP A 27 -0.77 -9.11 -5.85
C ASP A 27 0.08 -7.83 -5.96
N LEU A 28 -0.57 -6.66 -5.90
CA LEU A 28 0.07 -5.34 -6.02
C LEU A 28 -0.58 -4.36 -5.03
N VAL A 29 0.24 -3.70 -4.22
CA VAL A 29 -0.16 -2.63 -3.30
C VAL A 29 0.55 -1.34 -3.69
N ILE A 30 -0.21 -0.28 -3.93
CA ILE A 30 0.34 1.05 -4.26
C ILE A 30 0.01 2.01 -3.12
N GLU A 31 1.05 2.56 -2.50
CA GLU A 31 0.92 3.59 -1.48
C GLU A 31 0.85 4.98 -2.12
N ALA A 32 -0.19 5.75 -1.77
CA ALA A 32 -0.43 7.10 -2.26
C ALA A 32 -1.01 8.04 -1.17
N ILE A 33 -0.43 7.99 0.03
CA ILE A 33 -0.72 8.93 1.12
C ILE A 33 0.14 10.21 1.00
N ALA A 34 -0.11 11.18 1.89
CA ALA A 34 0.61 12.46 1.92
C ALA A 34 2.14 12.29 1.91
N GLU A 35 2.83 13.22 1.26
CA GLU A 35 4.28 13.17 1.00
C GLU A 35 5.11 13.52 2.26
N ARG A 36 5.01 12.66 3.27
CA ARG A 36 5.69 12.77 4.56
C ARG A 36 6.31 11.43 4.95
N MET A 37 7.63 11.44 5.20
CA MET A 37 8.38 10.22 5.48
C MET A 37 7.87 9.48 6.71
N ASP A 38 7.66 10.20 7.82
CA ASP A 38 7.15 9.62 9.07
C ASP A 38 5.83 8.88 8.88
N TRP A 39 4.89 9.51 8.17
CA TRP A 39 3.57 8.92 7.93
C TRP A 39 3.62 7.68 7.03
N LYS A 40 4.46 7.69 5.98
CA LYS A 40 4.62 6.51 5.11
C LYS A 40 5.27 5.35 5.86
N LEU A 41 6.29 5.62 6.68
CA LEU A 41 6.93 4.59 7.50
C LEU A 41 5.95 3.98 8.52
N ASP A 42 5.14 4.82 9.18
CA ASP A 42 4.13 4.35 10.12
C ASP A 42 3.03 3.53 9.43
N LEU A 43 2.60 3.94 8.24
CA LEU A 43 1.68 3.16 7.42
C LEU A 43 2.28 1.80 7.06
N TYR A 44 3.52 1.75 6.57
CA TYR A 44 4.18 0.50 6.19
C TYR A 44 4.28 -0.48 7.35
N ARG A 45 4.65 0.00 8.55
CA ARG A 45 4.66 -0.85 9.74
C ARG A 45 3.27 -1.39 10.09
N LYS A 46 2.22 -0.58 9.89
CA LYS A 46 0.84 -0.97 10.14
C LYS A 46 0.33 -2.02 9.15
N VAL A 47 0.65 -1.88 7.86
CA VAL A 47 0.07 -2.74 6.81
C VAL A 47 0.92 -3.98 6.50
N ALA A 48 2.25 -3.90 6.66
CA ALA A 48 3.19 -4.97 6.30
C ALA A 48 2.82 -6.37 6.85
N PRO A 49 2.34 -6.53 8.10
CA PRO A 49 1.95 -7.85 8.62
C PRO A 49 0.78 -8.51 7.89
N HIS A 50 0.01 -7.72 7.12
CA HIS A 50 -1.18 -8.18 6.42
C HIS A 50 -0.97 -8.33 4.91
N ILE A 51 0.17 -7.89 4.38
CA ILE A 51 0.49 -7.98 2.95
C ILE A 51 0.92 -9.42 2.62
N ALA A 52 0.42 -9.94 1.51
CA ALA A 52 0.80 -11.27 1.05
C ALA A 52 2.30 -11.35 0.72
N ALA A 53 2.94 -12.48 1.02
CA ALA A 53 4.38 -12.66 0.80
C ALA A 53 4.81 -12.52 -0.67
N HIS A 54 3.90 -12.75 -1.62
CA HIS A 54 4.17 -12.63 -3.06
C HIS A 54 3.82 -11.25 -3.63
N ALA A 55 3.22 -10.36 -2.84
CA ALA A 55 2.73 -9.08 -3.33
C ALA A 55 3.89 -8.11 -3.62
N ILE A 56 3.74 -7.32 -4.67
CA ILE A 56 4.63 -6.18 -4.95
C ILE A 56 4.12 -4.97 -4.19
N VAL A 57 4.99 -4.31 -3.43
CA VAL A 57 4.69 -3.03 -2.76
C VAL A 57 5.37 -1.89 -3.51
N ALA A 58 4.59 -0.94 -4.00
CA ALA A 58 5.06 0.24 -4.71
C ALA A 58 4.63 1.52 -3.99
N SER A 59 5.45 2.58 -4.12
CA SER A 59 5.10 3.92 -3.63
C SER A 59 4.92 4.88 -4.80
N ASN A 60 3.86 5.69 -4.76
CA ASN A 60 3.64 6.82 -5.66
C ASN A 60 4.36 8.09 -5.18
N THR A 61 5.47 7.97 -4.46
CA THR A 61 6.26 9.13 -4.02
C THR A 61 6.98 9.78 -5.19
N SER A 62 7.12 11.09 -5.13
CA SER A 62 7.80 11.94 -6.12
C SER A 62 9.20 12.35 -5.70
N GLY A 63 9.46 12.46 -4.38
CA GLY A 63 10.70 13.05 -3.87
C GLY A 63 11.31 12.35 -2.65
N LEU A 64 10.65 11.36 -2.07
CA LEU A 64 11.21 10.59 -0.96
C LEU A 64 12.04 9.41 -1.49
N SER A 65 13.12 9.09 -0.77
CA SER A 65 13.97 7.96 -1.13
C SER A 65 13.22 6.65 -0.94
N ILE A 66 13.04 5.90 -2.03
CA ILE A 66 12.48 4.54 -2.01
C ILE A 66 13.31 3.62 -1.11
N THR A 67 14.63 3.72 -1.14
CA THR A 67 15.52 2.92 -0.28
C THR A 67 15.21 3.12 1.19
N LYS A 68 15.02 4.36 1.65
CA LYS A 68 14.66 4.66 3.05
C LYS A 68 13.27 4.14 3.41
N LEU A 69 12.32 4.24 2.48
CA LEU A 69 10.96 3.72 2.67
C LEU A 69 10.96 2.19 2.81
N ALA A 70 11.76 1.50 1.99
CA ALA A 70 11.89 0.05 2.00
C ALA A 70 12.46 -0.52 3.33
N GLU A 71 13.18 0.29 4.12
CA GLU A 71 13.70 -0.13 5.43
C GLU A 71 12.58 -0.44 6.44
N ALA A 72 11.40 0.18 6.30
CA ALA A 72 10.24 -0.11 7.15
C ALA A 72 9.44 -1.35 6.72
N VAL A 73 9.78 -1.92 5.56
CA VAL A 73 9.13 -3.11 5.02
C VAL A 73 9.99 -4.34 5.38
N PRO A 74 9.39 -5.43 5.92
CA PRO A 74 10.09 -6.68 6.19
C PRO A 74 10.79 -7.23 4.94
N GLU A 75 11.94 -7.88 5.12
CA GLU A 75 12.73 -8.43 4.01
C GLU A 75 11.96 -9.42 3.13
N ALA A 76 10.99 -10.15 3.71
CA ALA A 76 10.15 -11.08 2.97
C ALA A 76 9.24 -10.43 1.91
N ILE A 77 8.99 -9.12 2.02
CA ILE A 77 8.11 -8.35 1.12
C ILE A 77 8.77 -7.05 0.63
N ARG A 78 10.11 -6.97 0.72
CA ARG A 78 10.92 -5.86 0.21
C ARG A 78 11.43 -6.17 -1.19
#